data_AF-A0A7X3X0S4-F1
#
_entry.id   AF-A0A7X3X0S4-F1
#
_cell.length_a   1.000
_cell.length_b   1.000
_cell.length_c   1.000
_cell.angle_alpha   90.00
_cell.angle_beta   90.00
_cell.angle_gamma   90.00
#
_symmetry.space_group_name_H-M   'P 1'
#
loop_
_entity.id
_entity.type
_entity.pdbx_description
1 polymer ?
#
loop_
_entity_poly.entity_id
_entity_poly.type
_entity_poly.pdbx_seq_one_letter_code
_entity_poly.pdbx_strand_id
1 'polypeptide(L)'
;MTAAQVVVRRVATTSLVGCRRSKDDGSKGCKVEFPLCKVGLTSRDLNRNQRRAVDWNDGPLLVLGGPGSGKTAVLTLRLARLLEENDDAAVLGLASTDKAAAEMRERVDRILGEHTDRVQLCTFHRFAADILGQHGSHLGIRPDFQLLTRDEERVAILEEVVAGLPGTTSSS
;
A
#
# COMPACT_ATOMS: atom_id res chain seq x y z
N MET A 1 -12.55 -4.17 -10.96
CA MET A 1 -11.55 -3.33 -11.65
C MET A 1 -10.47 -2.99 -10.64
N THR A 2 -9.31 -3.65 -10.68
CA THR A 2 -8.30 -3.50 -9.61
C THR A 2 -7.20 -2.55 -10.07
N ALA A 3 -7.37 -1.25 -9.81
CA ALA A 3 -6.28 -0.30 -9.82
C ALA A 3 -5.54 -0.46 -8.49
N ALA A 4 -4.40 -1.16 -8.50
CA ALA A 4 -3.51 -1.21 -7.35
C ALA A 4 -2.59 0.00 -7.42
N GLN A 5 -2.87 1.03 -6.62
CA GLN A 5 -1.93 2.14 -6.38
C GLN A 5 -1.06 1.77 -5.18
N VAL A 6 0.19 1.39 -5.44
CA VAL A 6 1.19 1.24 -4.37
C VAL A 6 1.97 2.53 -4.27
N VAL A 7 1.73 3.28 -3.19
CA VAL A 7 2.52 4.46 -2.85
C VAL A 7 3.73 3.98 -2.03
N VAL A 8 4.83 3.68 -2.71
CA VAL A 8 6.10 3.41 -2.04
C VAL A 8 6.67 4.74 -1.57
N ARG A 9 6.52 5.06 -0.28
CA ARG A 9 7.28 6.14 0.34
C ARG A 9 8.55 5.55 0.93
N ARG A 10 9.71 5.96 0.42
CA ARG A 10 11.00 5.71 1.09
C ARG A 10 10.98 6.57 2.36
N VAL A 11 10.76 5.97 3.53
CA VAL A 11 11.00 6.67 4.80
C VAL A 11 12.52 6.75 4.95
N ALA A 12 13.11 7.83 4.47
CA ALA A 12 14.52 8.11 4.70
C ALA A 12 14.67 8.64 6.14
N THR A 13 14.96 7.76 7.09
CA THR A 13 15.59 8.18 8.35
C THR A 13 17.04 8.55 8.03
N THR A 14 17.37 9.79 8.36
CA THR A 14 18.67 10.39 8.12
C THR A 14 19.73 9.69 8.98
N SER A 15 20.56 8.85 8.36
CA SER A 15 21.93 8.62 8.79
C SER A 15 22.81 8.52 7.55
N LEU A 16 23.64 9.54 7.37
CA LEU A 16 24.67 9.62 6.35
C LEU A 16 25.73 8.55 6.64
N VAL A 17 25.56 7.34 6.12
CA VAL A 17 26.68 6.42 5.91
C VAL A 17 27.14 6.60 4.47
N GLY A 18 28.37 7.11 4.35
CA GLY A 18 28.90 7.75 3.16
C GLY A 18 28.99 6.83 1.95
N CYS A 19 28.20 7.16 0.93
CA CYS A 19 28.46 6.70 -0.42
C CYS A 19 29.30 7.77 -1.12
N ARG A 20 30.63 7.56 -1.19
CA ARG A 20 31.55 8.46 -1.90
C ARG A 20 31.10 8.60 -3.34
N ARG A 21 30.69 9.82 -3.73
CA ARG A 21 30.45 10.19 -5.13
C ARG A 21 31.78 10.15 -5.88
N SER A 22 31.94 9.15 -6.76
CA SER A 22 32.87 9.24 -7.88
C SER A 22 32.22 10.11 -8.95
N LYS A 23 32.82 11.26 -9.23
CA LYS A 23 32.59 11.98 -10.49
C LYS A 23 33.21 11.12 -11.59
N ASP A 24 32.42 10.67 -12.55
CA ASP A 24 32.76 10.63 -13.99
C ASP A 24 31.66 9.88 -14.77
N ASP A 25 31.19 10.57 -15.82
CA ASP A 25 30.59 10.11 -17.07
C ASP A 25 29.35 9.17 -17.09
N GLY A 26 28.33 9.63 -17.83
CA GLY A 26 27.44 8.79 -18.64
C GLY A 26 26.63 7.68 -17.98
N SER A 27 25.37 7.96 -17.67
CA SER A 27 24.25 7.00 -17.67
C SER A 27 24.56 5.55 -17.22
N LYS A 28 24.77 5.31 -15.93
CA LYS A 28 24.75 3.95 -15.37
C LYS A 28 23.92 3.91 -14.11
N GLY A 29 22.66 3.50 -14.27
CA GLY A 29 21.82 3.09 -13.15
C GLY A 29 22.54 1.99 -12.36
N CYS A 30 22.56 2.13 -11.04
CA CYS A 30 23.12 1.15 -10.12
C CYS A 30 22.46 -0.21 -10.40
N LYS A 31 23.18 -1.13 -11.04
CA LYS A 31 22.71 -2.51 -11.26
C LYS A 31 22.83 -3.25 -9.93
N VAL A 32 21.79 -3.16 -9.10
CA VAL A 32 21.60 -4.09 -8.00
C VAL A 32 20.97 -5.32 -8.63
N GLU A 33 21.77 -6.37 -8.86
CA GLU A 33 21.29 -7.64 -9.39
C GLU A 33 20.49 -8.33 -8.28
N PHE A 34 19.19 -8.07 -8.25
CA PHE A 34 18.25 -8.78 -7.38
C PHE A 34 18.24 -10.26 -7.79
N PRO A 35 18.66 -11.20 -6.94
CA PRO A 35 18.69 -12.60 -7.30
C PRO A 35 17.26 -13.15 -7.23
N LEU A 36 16.53 -13.01 -8.35
CA LEU A 36 15.21 -13.58 -8.61
C LEU A 36 15.13 -15.10 -8.30
N CYS A 37 16.28 -15.77 -8.16
CA CYS A 37 16.41 -17.16 -7.75
C CYS A 37 15.78 -17.49 -6.38
N LYS A 38 15.74 -16.55 -5.41
CA LYS A 38 15.11 -16.80 -4.10
C LYS A 38 13.58 -16.75 -4.13
N VAL A 39 13.00 -16.16 -5.18
CA VAL A 39 11.59 -15.75 -5.26
C VAL A 39 10.69 -16.80 -5.92
N GLY A 40 11.26 -17.94 -6.37
CA GLY A 40 10.51 -18.97 -7.12
C GLY A 40 9.94 -18.49 -8.47
N LEU A 41 10.28 -17.27 -8.88
CA LEU A 41 9.93 -16.63 -10.15
C LEU A 41 11.22 -16.41 -10.91
N THR A 42 11.35 -17.05 -12.07
CA THR A 42 12.56 -16.87 -12.85
C THR A 42 12.54 -15.53 -13.57
N SER A 43 13.73 -15.01 -13.84
CA SER A 43 14.01 -13.93 -14.79
C SER A 43 13.27 -14.05 -16.15
N ARG A 44 12.75 -15.23 -16.48
CA ARG A 44 12.10 -15.57 -17.75
C ARG A 44 10.58 -15.38 -17.74
N ASP A 45 9.95 -15.22 -16.58
CA ASP A 45 8.48 -15.12 -16.47
C ASP A 45 7.95 -13.69 -16.63
N LEU A 46 8.81 -12.69 -16.50
CA LEU A 46 8.45 -11.27 -16.66
C LEU A 46 8.84 -10.76 -18.04
N ASN A 47 7.92 -10.09 -18.71
CA ASN A 47 8.27 -9.34 -19.92
C ASN A 47 9.14 -8.12 -19.59
N ARG A 48 9.75 -7.52 -20.62
CA ARG A 48 10.66 -6.38 -20.47
C ARG A 48 10.04 -5.20 -19.70
N ASN A 49 8.75 -4.92 -19.90
CA ASN A 49 8.07 -3.80 -19.23
C ASN A 49 7.78 -4.11 -17.76
N GLN A 50 7.37 -5.34 -17.46
CA GLN A 50 7.16 -5.81 -16.09
C GLN A 50 8.46 -5.78 -15.29
N ARG A 51 9.57 -6.28 -15.87
CA ARG A 51 10.90 -6.19 -15.26
C ARG A 51 11.30 -4.74 -14.99
N ARG A 52 11.17 -3.84 -15.97
CA ARG A 52 11.45 -2.41 -15.77
C ARG A 52 10.63 -1.79 -14.63
N ALA A 53 9.39 -2.24 -14.43
CA ALA A 53 8.55 -1.76 -13.35
C ALA A 53 9.00 -2.30 -11.98
N VAL A 54 9.46 -3.55 -11.90
CA VAL A 54 10.07 -4.13 -10.68
C VAL A 54 11.38 -3.43 -10.34
N ASP A 55 12.21 -3.17 -11.35
CA ASP A 55 13.55 -2.61 -11.21
C ASP A 55 13.57 -1.09 -10.95
N TRP A 56 12.40 -0.44 -11.00
CA TRP A 56 12.30 1.01 -10.92
C TRP A 56 12.60 1.57 -9.52
N ASN A 57 13.68 2.35 -9.43
CA ASN A 57 14.17 2.95 -8.19
C ASN A 57 14.08 4.49 -8.15
N ASP A 58 13.72 5.14 -9.27
CA ASP A 58 13.81 6.60 -9.42
C ASP A 58 12.43 7.29 -9.35
N GLY A 59 12.01 7.70 -8.16
CA GLY A 59 10.82 8.53 -7.99
C GLY A 59 9.48 7.84 -8.32
N PRO A 60 8.42 8.61 -8.61
CA PRO A 60 7.08 8.07 -8.82
C PRO A 60 6.99 7.24 -10.11
N LEU A 61 6.27 6.12 -10.05
CA LEU A 61 6.02 5.24 -11.19
C LEU A 61 4.53 4.93 -11.32
N LEU A 62 4.00 5.09 -12.53
CA LEU A 62 2.65 4.65 -12.89
C LEU A 62 2.72 3.41 -13.78
N VAL A 63 2.11 2.30 -13.32
CA VAL A 63 2.04 1.05 -14.08
C VAL A 63 0.63 0.85 -14.63
N LEU A 64 0.48 0.97 -15.94
CA LEU A 64 -0.78 0.77 -16.65
C LEU A 64 -0.83 -0.59 -17.36
N GLY A 65 -2.02 -1.14 -17.55
CA GLY A 65 -2.22 -2.31 -18.41
C GLY A 65 -3.66 -2.81 -18.42
N GLY A 66 -3.98 -3.78 -19.27
CA GLY A 66 -5.28 -4.44 -19.29
C GLY A 66 -5.51 -5.42 -18.12
N PRO A 67 -6.72 -6.00 -17.99
CA PRO A 67 -6.98 -7.14 -17.11
C PRO A 67 -5.98 -8.29 -17.39
N GLY A 68 -5.62 -9.09 -16.39
CA GLY A 68 -4.73 -10.24 -16.55
C GLY A 68 -3.25 -9.93 -16.84
N SER A 69 -2.86 -8.67 -17.05
CA SER A 69 -1.46 -8.27 -17.35
C SER A 69 -0.45 -8.43 -16.19
N GLY A 70 -0.84 -9.03 -15.07
CA GLY A 70 0.06 -9.30 -13.94
C GLY A 70 0.45 -8.07 -13.11
N LYS A 71 -0.26 -6.94 -13.21
CA LYS A 71 0.04 -5.70 -12.44
C LYS A 71 0.27 -5.95 -10.95
N THR A 72 -0.64 -6.70 -10.31
CA THR A 72 -0.51 -7.02 -8.89
C THR A 72 0.74 -7.83 -8.60
N ALA A 73 1.08 -8.80 -9.45
CA ALA A 73 2.30 -9.61 -9.29
C ALA A 73 3.57 -8.75 -9.42
N VAL A 74 3.61 -7.85 -10.41
CA VAL A 74 4.70 -6.87 -10.59
C VAL A 74 4.87 -6.00 -9.35
N LEU A 75 3.76 -5.50 -8.79
CA LEU A 75 3.79 -4.65 -7.59
C LEU A 75 4.26 -5.42 -6.35
N THR A 76 3.78 -6.66 -6.15
CA THR A 76 4.25 -7.53 -5.06
C THR A 76 5.75 -7.82 -5.17
N LEU A 77 6.23 -8.17 -6.36
CA LEU A 77 7.66 -8.40 -6.61
C LEU A 77 8.50 -7.17 -6.30
N ARG A 78 8.04 -6.00 -6.74
CA ARG A 78 8.71 -4.73 -6.44
C ARG A 78 8.76 -4.47 -4.94
N LEU A 79 7.66 -4.70 -4.23
CA LEU A 79 7.56 -4.56 -2.78
C LEU A 79 8.58 -5.45 -2.05
N ALA A 80 8.60 -6.74 -2.38
CA ALA A 80 9.53 -7.69 -1.78
C ALA A 80 10.98 -7.30 -2.07
N ARG A 81 11.29 -6.92 -3.32
CA ARG A 81 12.61 -6.43 -3.70
C ARG A 81 13.06 -5.23 -2.86
N LEU A 82 12.20 -4.24 -2.67
CA LEU A 82 12.55 -3.05 -1.90
C LEU A 82 12.82 -3.36 -0.42
N LEU A 83 12.13 -4.35 0.14
CA LEU A 83 12.32 -4.81 1.52
C LEU A 83 13.60 -5.65 1.70
N GLU A 84 13.99 -6.41 0.69
CA GLU A 84 15.26 -7.16 0.68
C GLU A 84 16.48 -6.27 0.41
N GLU A 85 16.36 -5.26 -0.45
CA GLU A 85 17.47 -4.37 -0.80
C GLU A 85 17.82 -3.37 0.32
N ASN A 86 16.91 -3.13 1.26
CA ASN A 86 17.11 -2.18 2.34
C ASN A 86 16.34 -2.59 3.59
N ASP A 87 17.07 -2.93 4.66
CA ASP A 87 16.49 -3.36 5.92
C ASP A 87 15.63 -2.27 6.58
N ASP A 88 15.99 -1.00 6.40
CA ASP A 88 15.27 0.17 6.93
C ASP A 88 14.07 0.58 6.06
N ALA A 89 13.80 -0.11 4.94
CA ALA A 89 12.66 0.22 4.10
C ALA A 89 11.34 -0.14 4.80
N ALA A 90 10.48 0.86 4.97
CA ALA A 90 9.07 0.68 5.32
C ALA A 90 8.21 0.94 4.08
N VAL A 91 7.25 0.05 3.79
CA VAL A 91 6.40 0.16 2.60
C VAL A 91 4.92 0.10 2.96
N LEU A 92 4.13 1.03 2.40
CA LEU A 92 2.67 1.02 2.45
C LEU A 92 2.11 0.60 1.09
N GLY A 93 1.28 -0.44 1.06
CA GLY A 93 0.51 -0.83 -0.11
C GLY A 93 -0.98 -0.69 0.16
N LEU A 94 -1.67 0.06 -0.71
CA LEU A 94 -3.10 0.29 -0.62
C LEU A 94 -3.83 -0.50 -1.70
N ALA A 95 -4.82 -1.27 -1.30
CA ALA A 95 -5.69 -2.03 -2.19
C ALA A 95 -7.13 -1.50 -2.13
N SER A 96 -7.91 -1.80 -3.18
CA SER A 96 -9.32 -1.45 -3.21
C SER A 96 -10.20 -2.37 -2.35
N THR A 97 -9.73 -3.59 -2.05
CA THR A 97 -10.47 -4.59 -1.27
C THR A 97 -9.54 -5.28 -0.27
N ASP A 98 -10.11 -5.76 0.84
CA ASP A 98 -9.34 -6.48 1.86
C ASP A 98 -8.80 -7.80 1.32
N LYS A 99 -9.57 -8.48 0.46
CA LYS A 99 -9.11 -9.69 -0.24
C LYS A 99 -7.85 -9.43 -1.06
N ALA A 100 -7.81 -8.32 -1.81
CA ALA A 100 -6.62 -7.98 -2.59
C ALA A 100 -5.42 -7.62 -1.71
N ALA A 101 -5.64 -6.93 -0.59
CA ALA A 101 -4.58 -6.65 0.38
C ALA A 101 -4.02 -7.95 1.00
N ALA A 102 -4.90 -8.88 1.40
CA ALA A 102 -4.53 -10.17 1.96
C ALA A 102 -3.78 -11.05 0.95
N GLU A 103 -4.25 -11.13 -0.30
CA GLU A 103 -3.55 -11.86 -1.37
C GLU A 103 -2.17 -11.25 -1.67
N MET A 104 -2.04 -9.92 -1.65
CA MET A 104 -0.74 -9.27 -1.79
C MET A 104 0.19 -9.59 -0.62
N ARG A 105 -0.32 -9.60 0.62
CA ARG A 105 0.42 -9.96 1.82
C ARG A 105 0.96 -11.38 1.74
N GLU A 106 0.09 -12.34 1.48
CA GLU A 106 0.48 -13.75 1.39
C GLU A 106 1.56 -13.98 0.34
N ARG A 107 1.49 -13.26 -0.79
CA ARG A 107 2.53 -13.32 -1.83
C ARG A 107 3.84 -12.69 -1.36
N VAL A 108 3.82 -11.54 -0.69
CA VAL A 108 5.05 -10.92 -0.17
C VAL A 108 5.71 -11.82 0.87
N ASP A 109 4.94 -12.33 1.83
CA ASP A 109 5.45 -13.21 2.90
C ASP A 109 6.05 -14.49 2.31
N ARG A 110 5.42 -15.06 1.27
CA ARG A 110 5.96 -16.23 0.55
C ARG A 110 7.28 -15.94 -0.16
N ILE A 111 7.45 -14.72 -0.67
CA ILE A 111 8.69 -14.31 -1.34
C ILE A 111 9.82 -14.12 -0.33
N LEU A 112 9.53 -13.45 0.78
CA LEU A 112 10.52 -13.16 1.83
C LEU A 112 10.83 -14.39 2.68
N GLY A 113 9.92 -15.37 2.74
CA GLY A 113 10.01 -16.55 3.60
C GLY A 113 9.65 -16.28 5.06
N GLU A 114 9.25 -15.04 5.39
CA GLU A 114 8.86 -14.62 6.72
C GLU A 114 7.79 -13.52 6.65
N HIS A 115 7.03 -13.36 7.74
CA HIS A 115 6.13 -12.23 7.90
C HIS A 115 6.91 -11.02 8.42
N THR A 116 6.78 -9.87 7.75
CA THR A 116 7.48 -8.64 8.13
C THR A 116 6.51 -7.51 8.46
N ASP A 117 6.75 -6.86 9.60
CA ASP A 117 6.01 -5.66 10.02
C ASP A 117 6.46 -4.40 9.25
N ARG A 118 7.56 -4.51 8.48
CA ARG A 118 8.07 -3.43 7.62
C ARG A 118 7.15 -3.10 6.44
N VAL A 119 6.15 -3.94 6.18
CA VAL A 119 5.14 -3.69 5.16
C VAL A 119 3.74 -3.60 5.77
N GLN A 120 3.03 -2.53 5.46
CA GLN A 120 1.61 -2.37 5.77
C GLN A 120 0.82 -2.52 4.47
N LEU A 121 0.04 -3.59 4.35
CA LEU A 121 -0.86 -3.85 3.22
C LEU A 121 -2.30 -3.80 3.72
N CYS A 122 -3.06 -2.80 3.27
CA CYS A 122 -4.42 -2.57 3.74
C CYS A 122 -5.26 -1.84 2.69
N THR A 123 -6.55 -1.67 2.98
CA THR A 123 -7.41 -0.82 2.16
C THR A 123 -7.28 0.65 2.55
N PHE A 124 -7.71 1.55 1.66
CA PHE A 124 -7.78 2.98 1.96
C PHE A 124 -8.58 3.27 3.23
N HIS A 125 -9.72 2.60 3.42
CA HIS A 125 -10.57 2.78 4.60
C HIS A 125 -9.87 2.35 5.88
N ARG A 126 -9.21 1.18 5.87
CA ARG A 126 -8.47 0.70 7.03
C ARG A 126 -7.31 1.62 7.37
N PHE A 127 -6.54 2.05 6.36
CA PHE A 127 -5.46 3.01 6.56
C PHE A 127 -5.95 4.35 7.14
N ALA A 128 -7.07 4.87 6.63
CA ALA A 128 -7.67 6.09 7.14
C ALA A 128 -8.16 5.93 8.59
N ALA A 129 -8.79 4.80 8.92
CA ALA A 129 -9.22 4.49 10.28
C ALA A 129 -8.02 4.38 11.24
N ASP A 130 -6.93 3.74 10.81
CA ASP A 130 -5.68 3.65 11.59
C ASP A 130 -5.10 5.06 11.88
N ILE A 131 -5.08 5.94 10.87
CA ILE A 131 -4.64 7.34 11.04
C ILE A 131 -5.55 8.08 12.03
N LEU A 132 -6.88 7.94 11.89
CA LEU A 132 -7.83 8.60 12.77
C LEU A 132 -7.73 8.09 14.21
N GLY A 133 -7.46 6.79 14.41
CA GLY A 133 -7.24 6.23 15.75
C GLY A 133 -5.99 6.80 16.41
N GLN A 134 -4.93 7.04 15.63
CA GLN A 134 -3.64 7.54 16.15
C GLN A 134 -3.61 9.06 16.34
N HIS A 135 -4.26 9.82 15.44
CA HIS A 135 -4.11 11.27 15.35
C HIS A 135 -5.43 12.05 15.38
N GLY A 136 -6.57 11.37 15.44
CA GLY A 136 -7.90 12.00 15.41
C GLY A 136 -8.18 12.91 16.60
N SER A 137 -7.50 12.71 17.73
CA SER A 137 -7.62 13.57 18.92
C SER A 137 -7.31 15.04 18.63
N HIS A 138 -6.40 15.32 17.69
CA HIS A 138 -6.09 16.68 17.23
C HIS A 138 -7.26 17.36 16.50
N LEU A 139 -8.24 16.58 16.04
CA LEU A 139 -9.45 17.04 15.36
C LEU A 139 -10.70 16.93 16.25
N GLY A 140 -10.54 16.61 17.53
CA GLY A 140 -11.66 16.34 18.44
C GLY A 140 -12.34 14.99 18.21
N ILE A 141 -11.77 14.11 17.39
CA ILE A 141 -12.25 12.74 17.19
C ILE A 141 -11.66 11.87 18.29
N ARG A 142 -12.52 11.20 19.05
CA ARG A 142 -12.04 10.25 20.07
C ARG A 142 -11.43 9.02 19.40
N PRO A 143 -10.33 8.46 19.95
CA PRO A 143 -9.66 7.30 19.36
C PRO A 143 -10.53 6.02 19.39
N ASP A 144 -11.52 5.95 20.28
CA ASP A 144 -12.50 4.86 20.39
C ASP A 144 -13.77 5.10 19.55
N PHE A 145 -13.64 5.80 18.42
CA PHE A 145 -14.75 6.03 17.51
C PHE A 145 -15.31 4.71 16.94
N GLN A 146 -16.62 4.67 16.72
CA GLN A 146 -17.28 3.52 16.13
C GLN A 146 -17.42 3.70 14.62
N LEU A 147 -17.06 2.64 13.89
CA LEU A 147 -17.32 2.56 12.45
C LEU A 147 -18.74 2.05 12.23
N LEU A 148 -19.61 2.92 11.71
CA LEU A 148 -20.95 2.55 11.28
C LEU A 148 -20.86 1.75 9.98
N THR A 149 -20.91 0.42 10.07
CA THR A 149 -20.74 -0.48 8.92
C THR A 149 -22.06 -1.03 8.40
N ARG A 150 -23.08 -1.12 9.26
CA ARG A 150 -24.38 -1.68 8.91
C ARG A 150 -25.34 -0.58 8.49
N ASP A 151 -26.05 -0.82 7.39
CA ASP A 151 -27.05 0.14 6.90
C ASP A 151 -28.18 0.34 7.92
N GLU A 152 -28.57 -0.71 8.65
CA GLU A 152 -29.58 -0.65 9.72
C GLU A 152 -29.20 0.36 10.82
N GLU A 153 -27.94 0.35 11.27
CA GLU A 153 -27.45 1.32 12.26
C GLU A 153 -27.48 2.75 11.70
N ARG A 154 -27.08 2.92 10.44
CA ARG A 154 -27.08 4.23 9.76
C ARG A 154 -28.48 4.79 9.63
N VAL A 155 -29.44 3.95 9.24
CA VAL A 155 -30.85 4.33 9.10
C VAL A 155 -31.45 4.65 10.47
N ALA A 156 -31.21 3.82 11.49
CA ALA A 156 -31.73 4.07 12.84
C ALA A 156 -31.26 5.42 13.40
N ILE A 157 -29.97 5.74 13.25
CA ILE A 157 -29.42 7.04 13.67
C ILE A 157 -30.07 8.19 12.87
N LEU A 158 -30.27 8.01 11.56
CA LEU A 158 -30.91 9.02 10.74
C LEU A 158 -32.35 9.26 11.16
N GLU A 159 -33.12 8.21 11.42
CA GLU A 159 -34.51 8.28 11.89
C GLU A 159 -34.61 8.98 13.25
N GLU A 160 -33.72 8.65 14.19
CA GLU A 160 -33.62 9.32 15.50
C GLU A 160 -33.38 10.82 15.33
N VAL A 161 -32.42 11.21 14.48
CA VAL A 161 -32.11 12.61 14.21
C VAL A 161 -33.30 13.33 13.57
N VAL A 162 -33.97 12.71 12.59
CA VAL A 162 -35.13 13.30 11.88
C VAL A 162 -36.33 13.49 12.82
N ALA A 163 -36.56 12.56 13.75
CA ALA A 163 -37.61 12.67 14.75
C ALA A 163 -37.36 13.81 15.76
N GLY A 164 -36.09 14.13 16.04
CA GLY A 164 -35.69 15.22 16.92
C GLY A 164 -35.72 16.62 16.30
N LEU A 165 -35.93 16.75 14.99
CA LEU A 165 -35.97 18.05 14.31
C LEU A 165 -37.32 18.76 14.53
N PRO A 166 -37.33 20.03 14.97
CA PRO A 166 -38.57 20.78 15.15
C PRO A 166 -39.25 21.02 13.80
N GLY A 167 -40.44 20.42 13.59
CA GLY A 167 -41.28 20.64 12.41
C GLY A 167 -41.84 19.39 11.72
N THR A 168 -41.48 18.17 12.14
CA THR A 168 -41.97 16.92 11.53
C THR A 168 -43.20 16.30 12.22
N THR A 169 -43.72 16.92 13.28
CA THR A 169 -45.05 16.59 13.80
C THR A 169 -46.14 17.22 12.93
N SER A 170 -46.27 16.76 11.69
CA SER A 170 -47.55 16.88 10.97
C SER A 170 -48.44 15.74 11.44
N SER A 171 -49.42 16.11 12.26
CA SER A 171 -50.68 15.40 12.45
C SER A 171 -51.09 14.48 11.29
N SER A 172 -51.35 13.20 11.60
CA SER A 172 -52.59 12.47 11.32
C SER A 172 -52.42 10.98 11.58
#